data_AF-A0A1I1C8X5-F1
#
_entry.id   AF-A0A1I1C8X5-F1
#
_cell.length_a   1.000
_cell.length_b   1.000
_cell.length_c   1.000
_cell.angle_alpha   90.00
_cell.angle_beta   90.00
_cell.angle_gamma   90.00
#
_symmetry.space_group_name_H-M   'P 1'
#
loop_
_entity.id
_entity.type
_entity.pdbx_description
1 polymer ?
#
loop_
_entity_poly.entity_id
_entity_poly.type
_entity_poly.pdbx_seq_one_letter_code
_entity_poly.pdbx_strand_id
1 'polypeptide(L)'
;MIDIRAPKQRAKTIRAPRETQRHLECLTRQIMARAGRQATTVNVQSRTSRRSGTRTYYRELIDRLTFERWVELDMIACRLAVQEQIIGALQRRDDVPVHRRAT
;
A
#
# COMPACT_ATOMS: atom_id res chain seq x y z
N MET A 1 -0.47 7.35 48.43
CA MET A 1 -1.51 6.71 47.58
C MET A 1 -0.90 6.42 46.23
N ILE A 2 -0.74 5.15 45.86
CA ILE A 2 -0.21 4.76 44.55
C ILE A 2 -1.32 5.06 43.52
N ASP A 3 -1.02 5.89 42.53
CA ASP A 3 -2.01 6.31 41.53
C ASP A 3 -2.30 5.16 40.55
N ILE A 4 -3.35 4.38 40.86
CA ILE A 4 -3.82 3.22 40.11
C ILE A 4 -4.27 3.62 38.68
N ARG A 5 -4.48 4.91 38.41
CA ARG A 5 -4.92 5.43 37.10
C ARG A 5 -3.80 5.41 36.06
N ALA A 6 -2.56 5.68 36.47
CA ALA A 6 -1.39 5.71 35.59
C ALA A 6 -1.07 4.35 34.90
N PRO A 7 -1.03 3.20 35.61
CA PRO A 7 -0.78 1.91 34.95
C PRO A 7 -1.92 1.47 34.03
N LYS A 8 -3.17 1.83 34.37
CA LYS A 8 -4.36 1.52 33.54
C LYS A 8 -4.35 2.28 32.22
N GLN A 9 -3.94 3.55 32.25
CA GLN A 9 -3.78 4.39 31.07
C GLN A 9 -2.65 3.87 30.16
N ARG A 10 -1.51 3.49 30.76
CA ARG A 10 -0.37 2.89 30.03
C ARG A 10 -0.72 1.54 29.38
N ALA A 11 -1.49 0.70 30.07
CA ALA A 11 -1.95 -0.56 29.49
C ALA A 11 -2.87 -0.34 28.27
N LYS A 12 -3.73 0.69 28.30
CA LYS A 12 -4.58 1.08 27.17
C LYS A 12 -3.77 1.64 26.00
N THR A 13 -2.77 2.50 26.26
CA THR A 13 -1.92 3.08 25.20
C THR A 13 -1.01 2.06 24.53
N ILE A 14 -0.69 0.94 25.18
CA ILE A 14 0.09 -0.16 24.57
C ILE A 14 -0.84 -1.17 23.85
N ARG A 15 -2.05 -1.38 24.36
CA ARG A 15 -3.01 -2.35 23.79
C ARG A 15 -3.61 -1.87 22.48
N ALA A 16 -3.97 -0.59 22.37
CA ALA A 16 -4.58 -0.04 21.16
C ALA A 16 -3.66 -0.19 19.91
N PRO A 17 -2.35 0.15 19.96
CA PRO A 17 -1.43 -0.09 18.85
C PRO A 17 -1.31 -1.56 18.44
N ARG A 18 -1.28 -2.49 19.41
CA ARG A 18 -1.21 -3.94 19.15
C ARG A 18 -2.47 -4.48 18.47
N GLU A 19 -3.62 -3.90 18.78
CA GLU A 19 -4.90 -4.25 18.16
C GLU A 19 -4.97 -3.77 16.72
N THR A 20 -4.55 -2.52 16.44
CA THR A 20 -4.36 -2.04 15.06
C THR A 20 -3.38 -2.89 14.27
N GLN A 21 -2.25 -3.28 14.87
CA GLN A 21 -1.26 -4.13 14.19
C GLN A 21 -1.84 -5.49 13.79
N ARG A 22 -2.58 -6.14 14.70
CA ARG A 22 -3.27 -7.40 14.42
C ARG A 22 -4.33 -7.25 13.33
N HIS A 23 -5.04 -6.13 13.31
CA HIS A 23 -6.02 -5.84 12.28
C HIS A 23 -5.36 -5.68 10.91
N LEU A 24 -4.25 -4.94 10.83
CA LEU A 24 -3.44 -4.82 9.61
C LEU A 24 -2.91 -6.17 9.13
N GLU A 25 -2.38 -7.00 10.03
CA GLU A 25 -1.94 -8.36 9.69
C GLU A 25 -3.08 -9.24 9.16
N CYS A 26 -4.29 -9.10 9.70
CA CYS A 26 -5.48 -9.80 9.21
C CYS A 26 -5.85 -9.33 7.79
N LEU A 27 -5.90 -8.01 7.57
CA LEU A 27 -6.15 -7.43 6.25
C LEU A 27 -5.11 -7.88 5.22
N THR A 28 -3.82 -7.85 5.57
CA THR A 28 -2.74 -8.32 4.70
C THR A 28 -2.92 -9.79 4.34
N ARG A 29 -3.27 -10.66 5.30
CA ARG A 29 -3.57 -12.07 5.02
C ARG A 29 -4.79 -12.24 4.11
N GLN A 30 -5.85 -11.45 4.31
CA GLN A 30 -7.04 -11.50 3.47
C GLN A 30 -6.75 -11.05 2.04
N ILE A 31 -5.97 -9.98 1.87
CA ILE A 31 -5.52 -9.47 0.57
C ILE A 31 -4.69 -10.54 -0.14
N MET A 32 -3.68 -11.11 0.53
CA MET A 32 -2.86 -12.17 -0.04
C MET A 32 -3.69 -13.41 -0.42
N ALA A 33 -4.62 -13.84 0.45
CA ALA A 33 -5.49 -14.98 0.16
C ALA A 33 -6.43 -14.70 -1.03
N ARG A 34 -6.94 -13.46 -1.14
CA ARG A 34 -7.78 -13.04 -2.27
C ARG A 34 -6.97 -12.97 -3.56
N ALA A 35 -5.79 -12.37 -3.54
CA ALA A 35 -4.88 -12.31 -4.68
C ALA A 35 -4.47 -13.71 -5.15
N GLY A 36 -4.18 -14.62 -4.21
CA GLY A 36 -3.90 -16.03 -4.50
C GLY A 36 -5.07 -16.72 -5.21
N ARG A 37 -6.31 -16.55 -4.72
CA ARG A 37 -7.50 -17.08 -5.39
C ARG A 37 -7.70 -16.49 -6.78
N GLN A 38 -7.53 -15.18 -6.94
CA GLN A 38 -7.62 -14.52 -8.25
C GLN A 38 -6.57 -15.07 -9.23
N ALA A 39 -5.33 -15.23 -8.79
CA ALA A 39 -4.27 -15.84 -9.61
C ALA A 39 -4.59 -17.29 -9.99
N THR A 40 -5.14 -18.09 -9.07
CA THR A 40 -5.60 -19.44 -9.39
C THR A 40 -6.75 -19.43 -10.41
N THR A 41 -7.73 -18.54 -10.26
CA THR A 41 -8.84 -18.41 -11.22
C THR A 41 -8.33 -18.01 -12.62
N VAL A 42 -7.42 -17.04 -12.72
CA VAL A 42 -6.79 -16.65 -13.99
C VAL A 42 -6.01 -17.80 -14.62
N ASN A 43 -5.26 -18.57 -13.81
CA ASN A 43 -4.54 -19.75 -14.29
C ASN A 43 -5.48 -20.88 -14.77
N VAL A 44 -6.62 -21.08 -14.11
CA VAL A 44 -7.63 -22.04 -14.56
C VAL A 44 -8.26 -21.54 -15.86
N GLN A 45 -8.69 -20.28 -15.91
CA GLN A 45 -9.33 -19.68 -17.09
C GLN A 45 -8.41 -19.72 -18.31
N SER A 46 -7.12 -19.40 -18.16
CA SER A 46 -6.14 -19.50 -19.25
C SER A 46 -5.93 -20.93 -19.76
N ARG A 47 -6.06 -21.96 -18.91
CA ARG A 47 -6.04 -23.37 -19.35
C ARG A 47 -7.29 -23.74 -20.13
N THR A 48 -8.46 -23.23 -19.73
CA THR A 48 -9.72 -23.44 -20.47
C THR A 48 -9.74 -22.66 -21.78
N SER A 49 -9.19 -21.44 -21.80
CA SER A 49 -9.02 -20.56 -22.96
C SER A 49 -8.08 -21.15 -24.01
N ARG A 50 -6.97 -21.79 -23.61
CA ARG A 50 -6.13 -22.58 -24.55
C ARG A 50 -6.90 -23.68 -25.29
N ARG A 51 -8.02 -24.16 -24.75
CA ARG A 51 -8.92 -25.11 -25.44
C ARG A 51 -10.01 -24.41 -26.26
N SER A 52 -10.29 -23.12 -26.03
CA SER A 52 -11.33 -22.34 -26.69
C SER A 52 -10.78 -21.22 -27.58
N GLY A 53 -9.96 -21.58 -28.58
CA GLY A 53 -9.73 -20.79 -29.80
C GLY A 53 -8.94 -19.47 -29.66
N THR A 54 -8.25 -19.09 -30.74
CA THR A 54 -7.28 -17.99 -30.81
C THR A 54 -7.75 -16.64 -30.25
N ARG A 55 -9.06 -16.35 -30.30
CA ARG A 55 -9.65 -15.08 -29.84
C ARG A 55 -9.64 -14.90 -28.31
N THR A 56 -9.77 -15.95 -27.53
CA THR A 56 -9.74 -15.87 -26.05
C THR A 56 -8.31 -15.69 -25.54
N TYR A 57 -7.34 -16.33 -26.19
CA TYR A 57 -5.91 -16.16 -25.92
C TYR A 57 -5.45 -14.70 -26.06
N TYR A 58 -5.82 -14.01 -27.15
CA TYR A 58 -5.44 -12.61 -27.33
C TYR A 58 -6.07 -11.70 -26.27
N ARG A 59 -7.30 -11.99 -25.81
CA ARG A 59 -7.95 -11.22 -24.76
C ARG A 59 -7.23 -11.37 -23.42
N GLU A 60 -6.86 -12.59 -23.05
CA GLU A 60 -6.08 -12.85 -21.84
C GLU A 60 -4.69 -12.23 -21.89
N LEU A 61 -4.06 -12.22 -23.06
CA LEU A 61 -2.77 -11.56 -23.26
C LEU A 61 -2.89 -10.04 -23.06
N ILE A 62 -3.92 -9.41 -23.64
CA ILE A 62 -4.20 -7.98 -23.48
C ILE A 62 -4.52 -7.67 -22.02
N ASP A 63 -5.35 -8.47 -21.35
CA ASP A 63 -5.70 -8.26 -19.94
C ASP A 63 -4.46 -8.36 -19.04
N ARG A 64 -3.57 -9.31 -19.32
CA ARG A 64 -2.30 -9.45 -18.59
C ARG A 64 -1.36 -8.27 -18.81
N LEU A 65 -1.15 -7.86 -20.06
CA LEU A 65 -0.32 -6.70 -20.38
C LEU A 65 -0.87 -5.41 -19.76
N THR A 66 -2.20 -5.27 -19.77
CA THR A 66 -2.88 -4.13 -19.15
C THR A 66 -2.65 -4.12 -17.64
N PHE A 67 -2.76 -5.27 -16.98
CA PHE A 67 -2.48 -5.40 -15.54
C PHE A 67 -1.03 -5.06 -15.20
N GLU A 68 -0.06 -5.62 -15.92
CA GLU A 68 1.37 -5.33 -15.72
C GLU A 68 1.65 -3.83 -15.90
N ARG A 69 1.08 -3.21 -16.95
CA ARG A 69 1.20 -1.77 -17.20
C ARG A 69 0.59 -0.91 -16.09
N TRP A 70 -0.55 -1.31 -15.52
CA TRP A 70 -1.17 -0.60 -14.40
C TRP A 70 -0.30 -0.62 -13.15
N VAL A 71 0.33 -1.76 -12.84
CA VAL A 71 1.25 -1.87 -11.70
C VAL A 71 2.49 -0.99 -11.89
N GLU A 72 3.03 -0.93 -13.11
CA GLU A 72 4.14 -0.01 -13.43
C GLU A 72 3.74 1.45 -13.21
N LEU A 73 2.56 1.84 -13.71
CA LEU A 73 2.05 3.21 -13.56
C LEU A 73 1.80 3.57 -12.10
N ASP A 74 1.23 2.66 -11.31
CA ASP A 74 1.00 2.85 -9.88
C ASP A 74 2.32 3.03 -9.11
N MET A 75 3.35 2.24 -9.45
CA MET A 75 4.68 2.40 -8.86
C MET A 75 5.30 3.76 -9.20
N ILE A 76 5.17 4.21 -10.45
CA ILE A 76 5.66 5.53 -10.89
C ILE A 76 4.91 6.64 -10.15
N ALA A 77 3.57 6.56 -10.06
CA ALA A 77 2.76 7.53 -9.34
C ALA A 77 3.15 7.61 -7.85
N CYS A 78 3.38 6.47 -7.19
CA CYS A 78 3.84 6.43 -5.81
C CYS A 78 5.21 7.10 -5.65
N ARG A 79 6.17 6.82 -6.56
CA ARG A 79 7.49 7.46 -6.54
C ARG A 79 7.40 8.96 -6.77
N LEU A 80 6.55 9.40 -7.69
CA LEU A 80 6.32 10.81 -7.97
C LEU A 80 5.73 11.52 -6.74
N ALA A 81 4.73 10.94 -6.09
CA ALA A 81 4.14 11.50 -4.88
C ALA A 81 5.18 11.64 -3.74
N VAL A 82 6.09 10.68 -3.58
CA VAL A 82 7.20 10.79 -2.62
C VAL A 82 8.15 11.92 -3.00
N GLN A 83 8.49 12.06 -4.28
CA GLN A 83 9.35 13.15 -4.75
C GLN A 83 8.71 14.52 -4.52
N GLU A 84 7.43 14.69 -4.82
CA GLU A 84 6.69 15.93 -4.57
C GLU A 84 6.66 16.30 -3.08
N GLN A 85 6.51 15.32 -2.19
CA GLN A 85 6.59 15.55 -0.74
C GLN A 85 7.98 16.02 -0.31
N ILE A 86 9.04 15.42 -0.86
CA ILE A 86 10.43 15.82 -0.56
C ILE A 86 10.68 17.25 -1.05
N ILE A 87 10.27 17.56 -2.28
CA ILE A 87 10.42 18.91 -2.85
C ILE A 87 9.66 19.93 -2.00
N GLY A 88 8.41 19.66 -1.65
CA GLY A 88 7.62 20.53 -0.79
C GLY A 88 8.23 20.71 0.61
N ALA A 89 8.86 19.68 1.17
CA ALA A 89 9.56 19.78 2.45
C ALA A 89 10.85 20.61 2.37
N LEU A 90 11.57 20.55 1.25
CA LEU A 90 12.76 21.37 1.00
C LEU A 90 12.37 22.85 0.80
N GLN A 91 11.38 23.12 -0.05
CA GLN A 91 10.87 24.49 -0.27
C GLN A 91 10.41 25.14 1.05
N ARG A 92 9.66 24.41 1.88
CA ARG A 92 9.26 24.92 3.21
C ARG A 92 10.43 25.23 4.14
N ARG A 93 11.58 24.56 4.00
CA ARG A 93 12.78 24.85 4.78
C ARG A 93 13.49 26.11 4.28
N ASP A 94 13.51 26.31 2.97
CA ASP A 94 14.10 27.49 2.34
C ASP A 94 13.23 28.76 2.58
N ASP A 95 11.91 28.58 2.72
CA ASP A 95 10.95 29.64 3.04
C ASP A 95 10.89 30.03 4.52
N VAL A 96 11.57 29.30 5.44
CA VAL A 96 11.72 29.77 6.82
C VAL A 96 12.65 30.97 6.79
N PRO A 97 12.18 32.20 7.07
CA PRO A 97 13.07 33.34 7.15
C PRO A 97 14.04 33.05 8.29
N VAL A 98 15.30 32.86 7.96
CA VAL A 98 16.38 32.92 8.94
C VAL A 98 16.34 34.34 9.48
N HIS A 99 15.62 34.54 10.59
CA HIS A 99 15.76 35.74 11.41
C HIS A 99 17.20 35.73 11.91
N ARG A 100 18.07 36.28 11.06
CA ARG A 100 19.45 36.60 11.34
C ARG A 100 19.40 37.58 12.50
N ARG A 101 19.57 37.03 13.71
CA ARG A 101 19.70 37.80 14.94
C ARG A 101 20.96 38.64 14.79
N ALA A 102 20.78 39.88 14.35
CA ALA A 102 21.78 40.91 14.46
C ALA A 102 21.59 41.56 15.83
N THR A 103 22.47 41.23 16.75
CA THR A 103 23.01 41.99 17.90
C THR A 103 23.74 41.00 18.79
#